data_AF-A0A6N6ZAC0-F1
#
_entry.id   AF-A0A6N6ZAC0-F1
#
_cell.length_a   1.000
_cell.length_b   1.000
_cell.length_c   1.000
_cell.angle_alpha   90.00
_cell.angle_beta   90.00
_cell.angle_gamma   90.00
#
_symmetry.space_group_name_H-M   'P 1'
#
loop_
_entity.id
_entity.type
_entity.pdbx_description
1 polymer ?
#
loop_
_entity_poly.entity_id
_entity_poly.type
_entity_poly.pdbx_seq_one_letter_code
_entity_poly.pdbx_strand_id
1 'polypeptide(L)'
;MKTLKLIPHLRTALTVLLSLGAVAPLSAFVTVDLPGLSEFEGWENLDNAHYTSPTYPDSFGSYTAAWGDDVDANVAGSAGTASLMKLSGGGYFSSQSIYSFDTPGTFSISNSPAMADLETVVFQIELVGGLSAAPVLSFNGGTQSLAADFTWVGTGDTETSFGDSQVLLYQWDLSAYADITDYDIVYTGEAHLSQIGMQLNTGNTFSTIAVPEPSTYAAIFGSLALLTVAIRRRRKA
;
A
#
# COMPACT_ATOMS: atom_id res chain seq x y z
N MET A 1 -35.73 28.21 -52.93
CA MET A 1 -34.70 27.25 -52.47
C MET A 1 -33.66 28.01 -51.65
N LYS A 2 -33.70 27.89 -50.32
CA LYS A 2 -32.72 28.47 -49.41
C LYS A 2 -31.71 27.39 -49.06
N THR A 3 -30.43 27.62 -49.37
CA THR A 3 -29.31 26.76 -49.01
C THR A 3 -28.99 26.96 -47.52
N LEU A 4 -29.17 25.89 -46.73
CA LEU A 4 -28.79 25.83 -45.33
C LEU A 4 -27.26 25.79 -45.25
N LYS A 5 -26.61 26.83 -44.72
CA LYS A 5 -25.19 26.81 -44.39
C LYS A 5 -25.00 26.08 -43.06
N LEU A 6 -24.36 24.90 -43.07
CA LEU A 6 -23.87 24.25 -41.86
C LEU A 6 -22.69 25.05 -41.29
N ILE A 7 -22.79 25.37 -40.00
CA ILE A 7 -21.77 26.07 -39.20
C ILE A 7 -20.63 25.08 -38.87
N PRO A 8 -19.34 25.43 -39.10
CA PRO A 8 -18.22 24.50 -38.92
C PRO A 8 -17.52 24.72 -37.57
N HIS A 9 -18.16 24.35 -36.45
CA HIS A 9 -17.51 24.36 -35.12
C HIS A 9 -17.76 23.09 -34.31
N LEU A 10 -17.75 21.92 -34.96
CA LEU A 10 -17.85 20.62 -34.30
C LEU A 10 -16.68 19.69 -34.69
N ARG A 11 -15.47 20.11 -34.37
CA ARG A 11 -14.21 19.33 -34.40
C ARG A 11 -13.34 20.01 -33.33
N THR A 12 -12.83 19.41 -32.27
CA THR A 12 -12.46 18.03 -31.98
C THR A 12 -12.23 18.01 -30.48
N ALA A 13 -13.14 17.41 -29.69
CA ALA A 13 -12.84 17.07 -28.30
C ALA A 13 -12.24 15.67 -28.33
N LEU A 14 -10.95 15.60 -28.64
CA LEU A 14 -10.18 14.38 -28.48
C LEU A 14 -9.90 14.22 -26.99
N THR A 15 -10.84 13.63 -26.27
CA THR A 15 -10.62 13.18 -24.90
C THR A 15 -9.61 12.04 -24.98
N VAL A 16 -8.33 12.34 -24.73
CA VAL A 16 -7.34 11.34 -24.40
C VAL A 16 -7.72 10.82 -23.02
N LEU A 17 -8.57 9.79 -22.98
CA LEU A 17 -8.73 8.97 -21.80
C LEU A 17 -7.46 8.12 -21.72
N LEU A 18 -6.41 8.64 -21.09
CA LEU A 18 -5.33 7.79 -20.60
C LEU A 18 -6.00 6.86 -19.59
N SER A 19 -6.21 5.61 -19.99
CA SER A 19 -6.48 4.54 -19.04
C SER A 19 -5.20 4.35 -18.23
N LEU A 20 -5.05 5.12 -17.15
CA LEU A 20 -4.25 4.68 -16.02
C LEU A 20 -4.80 3.30 -15.67
N GLY A 21 -3.96 2.28 -15.81
CA GLY A 21 -4.32 0.94 -15.38
C GLY A 21 -4.67 1.05 -13.91
N ALA A 22 -5.94 0.82 -13.56
CA ALA A 22 -6.34 0.72 -12.17
C ALA A 22 -5.53 -0.44 -11.58
N VAL A 23 -4.56 -0.12 -10.73
CA VAL A 23 -3.89 -1.10 -9.89
C VAL A 23 -4.94 -1.60 -8.91
N ALA A 24 -5.21 -2.91 -8.94
CA ALA A 24 -6.10 -3.50 -7.96
C ALA A 24 -5.32 -3.65 -6.64
N PRO A 25 -5.75 -2.99 -5.54
CA PRO A 25 -5.16 -3.25 -4.24
C PRO A 25 -5.47 -4.69 -3.81
N LEU A 26 -4.67 -5.24 -2.88
CA LEU A 26 -5.08 -6.48 -2.20
C LEU A 26 -6.37 -6.20 -1.41
N SER A 27 -7.23 -7.20 -1.24
CA SER A 27 -8.59 -7.00 -0.74
C SER A 27 -8.68 -6.35 0.64
N ALA A 28 -7.66 -6.54 1.48
CA ALA A 28 -7.54 -5.90 2.79
C ALA A 28 -7.12 -4.42 2.71
N PHE A 29 -6.36 -4.02 1.68
CA PHE A 29 -5.70 -2.72 1.66
C PHE A 29 -6.63 -1.59 1.22
N VAL A 30 -6.37 -0.41 1.80
CA VAL A 30 -7.02 0.81 1.35
C VAL A 30 -6.59 1.07 -0.08
N THR A 31 -7.56 1.40 -0.94
CA THR A 31 -7.26 1.85 -2.30
C THR A 31 -6.52 3.18 -2.23
N VAL A 32 -5.29 3.18 -2.71
CA VAL A 32 -4.43 4.35 -2.79
C VAL A 32 -4.51 4.90 -4.22
N ASP A 33 -5.16 6.05 -4.38
CA ASP A 33 -5.26 6.77 -5.66
C ASP A 33 -4.35 8.00 -5.60
N LEU A 34 -3.13 7.86 -6.13
CA LEU A 34 -2.16 8.95 -6.20
C LEU A 34 -2.31 9.69 -7.53
N PRO A 35 -2.38 11.04 -7.51
CA PRO A 35 -2.42 11.82 -8.73
C PRO A 35 -1.10 11.67 -9.50
N GLY A 36 -1.16 11.92 -10.81
CA GLY A 36 0.02 11.90 -11.67
C GLY A 36 0.44 10.49 -12.08
N LEU A 37 1.75 10.27 -12.18
CA LEU A 37 2.31 8.94 -12.39
C LEU A 37 2.47 8.27 -11.03
N SER A 38 2.11 6.99 -11.00
CA SER A 38 2.23 6.17 -9.81
C SER A 38 2.66 4.76 -10.16
N GLU A 39 3.33 4.13 -9.22
CA GLU A 39 3.72 2.72 -9.27
C GLU A 39 3.18 1.99 -8.05
N PHE A 40 3.13 0.68 -8.17
CA PHE A 40 2.65 -0.22 -7.15
C PHE A 40 3.60 -1.41 -7.04
N GLU A 41 3.75 -1.92 -5.82
CA GLU A 41 4.40 -3.17 -5.50
C GLU A 41 3.56 -3.88 -4.45
N GLY A 42 3.33 -5.18 -4.62
CA GLY A 42 2.54 -5.96 -3.67
C GLY A 42 3.20 -7.28 -3.32
N TRP A 43 3.03 -7.66 -2.07
CA TRP A 43 3.43 -8.96 -1.54
C TRP A 43 2.22 -9.66 -0.93
N GLU A 44 1.87 -10.80 -1.47
CA GLU A 44 0.85 -11.71 -0.96
C GLU A 44 1.43 -13.13 -0.79
N ASN A 45 0.66 -14.04 -0.20
CA ASN A 45 1.06 -15.43 -0.04
C ASN A 45 2.44 -15.57 0.63
N LEU A 46 2.68 -14.79 1.67
CA LEU A 46 3.94 -14.71 2.42
C LEU A 46 4.10 -15.93 3.33
N ASP A 47 4.05 -17.14 2.77
CA ASP A 47 4.02 -18.41 3.49
C ASP A 47 5.08 -19.40 2.97
N ASN A 48 5.22 -20.52 3.68
CA ASN A 48 6.18 -21.56 3.37
C ASN A 48 5.76 -22.50 2.23
N ALA A 49 4.56 -22.35 1.66
CA ALA A 49 4.21 -23.04 0.42
C ALA A 49 4.82 -22.31 -0.79
N HIS A 50 4.93 -20.98 -0.69
CA HIS A 50 5.50 -20.12 -1.73
C HIS A 50 7.01 -19.91 -1.56
N TYR A 51 7.49 -19.80 -0.32
CA TYR A 51 8.89 -19.52 -0.02
C TYR A 51 9.55 -20.71 0.71
N THR A 52 9.98 -21.70 -0.08
CA THR A 52 10.57 -22.99 0.39
C THR A 52 12.10 -23.06 0.27
N SER A 53 12.76 -21.99 -0.18
CA SER A 53 14.21 -21.98 -0.41
C SER A 53 14.99 -22.21 0.89
N PRO A 54 16.13 -22.93 0.88
CA PRO A 54 17.01 -23.03 2.05
C PRO A 54 17.59 -21.68 2.51
N THR A 55 17.46 -20.62 1.72
CA THR A 55 17.83 -19.25 2.09
C THR A 55 16.82 -18.57 3.01
N TYR A 56 15.61 -19.14 3.12
CA TYR A 56 14.57 -18.71 4.05
C TYR A 56 14.41 -19.74 5.18
N PRO A 57 14.47 -19.32 6.45
CA PRO A 57 14.15 -20.23 7.55
C PRO A 57 12.69 -20.65 7.44
N ASP A 58 12.44 -21.96 7.53
CA ASP A 58 11.13 -22.61 7.40
C ASP A 58 10.64 -23.23 8.72
N SER A 59 11.42 -23.08 9.80
CA SER A 59 11.22 -23.80 11.05
C SER A 59 11.32 -22.90 12.29
N PHE A 60 10.59 -23.35 13.30
CA PHE A 60 10.43 -22.69 14.58
C PHE A 60 11.74 -22.70 15.38
N GLY A 61 12.20 -21.51 15.78
CA GLY A 61 13.28 -21.32 16.75
C GLY A 61 14.63 -20.92 16.14
N SER A 62 15.15 -19.79 16.64
CA SER A 62 16.56 -19.38 16.64
C SER A 62 17.21 -18.78 15.39
N TYR A 63 16.55 -18.69 14.23
CA TYR A 63 17.12 -17.95 13.10
C TYR A 63 16.92 -16.43 13.24
N THR A 64 17.81 -15.80 14.01
CA THR A 64 17.86 -14.34 14.21
C THR A 64 18.72 -13.61 13.16
N ALA A 65 19.36 -14.34 12.26
CA ALA A 65 20.14 -13.77 11.17
C ALA A 65 19.23 -13.13 10.09
N ALA A 66 19.81 -12.27 9.25
CA ALA A 66 19.16 -11.83 8.02
C ALA A 66 18.75 -13.03 7.15
N TRP A 67 17.77 -12.85 6.26
CA TRP A 67 17.55 -13.84 5.20
C TRP A 67 18.76 -13.92 4.25
N GLY A 68 18.86 -15.01 3.49
CA GLY A 68 19.93 -15.16 2.51
C GLY A 68 19.71 -14.32 1.25
N ASP A 69 18.45 -14.14 0.86
CA ASP A 69 18.01 -13.40 -0.31
C ASP A 69 16.81 -12.52 0.06
N ASP A 70 16.53 -11.54 -0.79
CA ASP A 70 15.33 -10.72 -0.77
C ASP A 70 14.15 -11.36 -1.51
N VAL A 71 12.97 -10.85 -1.20
CA VAL A 71 11.68 -11.32 -1.72
C VAL A 71 11.10 -10.24 -2.61
N ASP A 72 11.14 -10.47 -3.91
CA ASP A 72 10.52 -9.58 -4.90
C ASP A 72 9.00 -9.48 -4.70
N ALA A 73 8.45 -8.33 -5.09
CA ALA A 73 7.00 -8.15 -5.19
C ALA A 73 6.40 -9.21 -6.13
N ASN A 74 5.33 -9.87 -5.68
CA ASN A 74 4.74 -11.03 -6.35
C ASN A 74 3.27 -10.84 -6.77
N VAL A 75 2.67 -9.69 -6.45
CA VAL A 75 1.31 -9.37 -6.86
C VAL A 75 1.29 -8.88 -8.30
N ALA A 76 0.33 -9.32 -9.09
CA ALA A 76 0.16 -8.88 -10.48
C ALA A 76 -0.05 -7.35 -10.56
N GLY A 77 0.69 -6.68 -11.46
CA GLY A 77 0.67 -5.22 -11.59
C GLY A 77 1.76 -4.51 -10.79
N SER A 78 2.55 -5.26 -10.01
CA SER A 78 3.80 -4.78 -9.39
C SER A 78 4.78 -4.28 -10.46
N ALA A 79 5.46 -3.16 -10.20
CA ALA A 79 6.44 -2.57 -11.10
C ALA A 79 7.75 -3.38 -11.15
N GLY A 80 8.03 -4.16 -10.09
CA GLY A 80 9.21 -5.03 -10.00
C GLY A 80 10.50 -4.29 -9.66
N THR A 81 10.40 -3.14 -8.98
CA THR A 81 11.52 -2.33 -8.51
C THR A 81 11.69 -2.39 -6.99
N ALA A 82 10.77 -3.03 -6.26
CA ALA A 82 10.89 -3.24 -4.82
C ALA A 82 11.08 -4.71 -4.40
N SER A 83 11.78 -4.88 -3.29
CA SER A 83 11.94 -6.16 -2.61
C SER A 83 11.83 -6.02 -1.09
N LEU A 84 11.40 -7.11 -0.46
CA LEU A 84 11.28 -7.29 0.99
C LEU A 84 12.49 -8.08 1.50
N MET A 85 13.06 -7.65 2.63
CA MET A 85 14.14 -8.38 3.27
C MET A 85 13.96 -8.44 4.78
N LYS A 86 14.33 -9.57 5.41
CA LYS A 86 14.58 -9.62 6.85
C LYS A 86 16.02 -9.24 7.12
N LEU A 87 16.23 -8.18 7.90
CA LEU A 87 17.55 -7.70 8.30
C LEU A 87 18.08 -8.43 9.54
N SER A 88 17.22 -8.72 10.51
CA SER A 88 17.60 -9.41 11.75
C SER A 88 16.38 -9.87 12.56
N GLY A 89 16.61 -10.68 13.59
CA GLY A 89 15.58 -11.08 14.55
C GLY A 89 14.62 -12.14 14.01
N GLY A 90 13.41 -12.19 14.57
CA GLY A 90 12.36 -13.13 14.16
C GLY A 90 11.82 -12.83 12.75
N GLY A 91 11.02 -13.76 12.21
CA GLY A 91 10.50 -13.68 10.85
C GLY A 91 10.93 -14.88 10.03
N TYR A 92 10.10 -15.91 10.04
CA TYR A 92 10.23 -17.08 9.18
C TYR A 92 8.93 -17.29 8.43
N PHE A 93 8.98 -17.92 7.26
CA PHE A 93 7.78 -18.24 6.52
C PHE A 93 7.06 -19.38 7.23
N SER A 94 5.87 -19.09 7.77
CA SER A 94 4.97 -20.06 8.39
C SER A 94 3.95 -20.57 7.36
N SER A 95 2.98 -21.38 7.77
CA SER A 95 1.96 -21.92 6.85
C SER A 95 1.00 -20.88 6.26
N GLN A 96 0.98 -19.65 6.79
CA GLN A 96 0.02 -18.61 6.38
C GLN A 96 0.62 -17.20 6.26
N SER A 97 1.83 -16.97 6.75
CA SER A 97 2.38 -15.62 6.95
C SER A 97 3.86 -15.65 7.30
N ILE A 98 4.54 -14.51 7.26
CA ILE A 98 5.84 -14.36 7.92
C ILE A 98 5.57 -14.19 9.41
N TYR A 99 6.06 -15.13 10.21
CA TYR A 99 5.80 -15.16 11.64
C TYR A 99 7.06 -14.92 12.46
N SER A 100 6.95 -14.06 13.47
CA SER A 100 7.97 -13.84 14.50
C SER A 100 7.48 -14.49 15.79
N PHE A 101 8.09 -15.59 16.24
CA PHE A 101 7.60 -16.29 17.43
C PHE A 101 8.00 -15.59 18.74
N ASP A 102 9.25 -15.71 19.18
CA ASP A 102 9.72 -15.24 20.48
C ASP A 102 10.59 -13.98 20.41
N THR A 103 11.07 -13.64 19.22
CA THR A 103 12.02 -12.56 18.98
C THR A 103 11.42 -11.56 17.99
N PRO A 104 11.42 -10.25 18.29
CA PRO A 104 11.08 -9.20 17.32
C PRO A 104 11.87 -9.35 16.02
N GLY A 105 11.23 -9.06 14.89
CA GLY A 105 11.85 -9.14 13.55
C GLY A 105 12.03 -7.77 12.95
N THR A 106 13.22 -7.46 12.42
CA THR A 106 13.46 -6.21 11.68
C THR A 106 13.51 -6.49 10.19
N PHE A 107 12.73 -5.75 9.43
CA PHE A 107 12.54 -5.92 8.00
C PHE A 107 12.82 -4.61 7.26
N SER A 108 13.13 -4.73 5.96
CA SER A 108 13.21 -3.60 5.05
C SER A 108 12.39 -3.85 3.78
N ILE A 109 11.79 -2.79 3.27
CA ILE A 109 11.32 -2.70 1.87
C ILE A 109 12.30 -1.78 1.15
N SER A 110 13.09 -2.32 0.24
CA SER A 110 13.99 -1.56 -0.64
C SER A 110 13.31 -1.32 -1.98
N ASN A 111 13.46 -0.12 -2.56
CA ASN A 111 12.99 0.20 -3.91
C ASN A 111 14.11 0.87 -4.71
N SER A 112 14.52 0.21 -5.81
CA SER A 112 15.61 0.66 -6.68
C SER A 112 15.44 0.11 -8.11
N PRO A 113 15.39 0.97 -9.14
CA PRO A 113 15.42 2.43 -9.05
C PRO A 113 14.11 2.99 -8.49
N ALA A 114 14.21 4.06 -7.71
CA ALA A 114 13.05 4.86 -7.34
C ALA A 114 12.40 5.50 -8.56
N MET A 115 11.08 5.68 -8.49
CA MET A 115 10.33 6.37 -9.54
C MET A 115 10.89 7.79 -9.76
N ALA A 116 10.95 8.23 -11.01
CA ALA A 116 11.34 9.60 -11.33
C ALA A 116 10.41 10.62 -10.69
N ASP A 117 10.98 11.72 -10.21
CA ASP A 117 10.27 12.82 -9.53
C ASP A 117 9.43 12.33 -8.33
N LEU A 118 9.93 11.36 -7.56
CA LEU A 118 9.24 10.80 -6.39
C LEU A 118 8.87 11.88 -5.37
N GLU A 119 7.57 12.04 -5.10
CA GLU A 119 7.05 12.97 -4.09
C GLU A 119 6.23 12.26 -3.00
N THR A 120 5.78 11.02 -3.21
CA THR A 120 4.97 10.28 -2.24
C THR A 120 5.36 8.82 -2.20
N VAL A 121 5.48 8.31 -0.98
CA VAL A 121 5.58 6.88 -0.69
C VAL A 121 4.49 6.53 0.31
N VAL A 122 3.76 5.45 0.04
CA VAL A 122 2.72 4.90 0.91
C VAL A 122 2.99 3.43 1.10
N PHE A 123 3.23 3.03 2.34
CA PHE A 123 3.43 1.65 2.72
C PHE A 123 2.24 1.16 3.56
N GLN A 124 1.69 0.02 3.17
CA GLN A 124 0.64 -0.68 3.91
C GLN A 124 1.11 -2.09 4.28
N ILE A 125 0.77 -2.52 5.49
CA ILE A 125 1.03 -3.88 5.97
C ILE A 125 -0.22 -4.43 6.67
N GLU A 126 -0.64 -5.63 6.28
CA GLU A 126 -1.65 -6.39 6.98
C GLU A 126 -0.97 -7.36 7.94
N LEU A 127 -1.36 -7.32 9.21
CA LEU A 127 -0.72 -8.11 10.24
C LEU A 127 -1.66 -8.48 11.40
N VAL A 128 -1.26 -9.48 12.16
CA VAL A 128 -1.78 -9.80 13.49
C VAL A 128 -0.67 -9.59 14.51
N GLY A 129 -0.96 -8.82 15.57
CA GLY A 129 0.04 -8.34 16.53
C GLY A 129 0.36 -6.86 16.31
N GLY A 130 1.58 -6.44 16.64
CA GLY A 130 2.01 -5.04 16.55
C GLY A 130 3.43 -4.84 16.04
N LEU A 131 3.80 -3.58 15.84
CA LEU A 131 5.17 -3.16 15.54
C LEU A 131 5.82 -2.59 16.80
N SER A 132 7.01 -3.08 17.15
CA SER A 132 7.80 -2.50 18.23
C SER A 132 8.56 -1.24 17.81
N ALA A 133 8.78 -1.08 16.50
CA ALA A 133 9.27 0.16 15.90
C ALA A 133 8.50 0.45 14.61
N ALA A 134 7.94 1.66 14.54
CA ALA A 134 7.21 2.11 13.35
C ALA A 134 8.14 2.21 12.13
N PRO A 135 7.62 2.04 10.91
CA PRO A 135 8.38 2.24 9.69
C PRO A 135 9.01 3.63 9.61
N VAL A 136 10.27 3.64 9.18
CA VAL A 136 11.03 4.87 8.88
C VAL A 136 11.64 4.74 7.48
N LEU A 137 11.68 5.86 6.74
CA LEU A 137 12.20 5.91 5.38
C LEU A 137 13.59 6.58 5.36
N SER A 138 14.53 5.97 4.65
CA SER A 138 15.80 6.60 4.25
C SER A 138 15.98 6.48 2.74
N PHE A 139 16.77 7.36 2.14
CA PHE A 139 16.94 7.40 0.68
C PHE A 139 18.38 7.72 0.28
N ASN A 140 18.75 7.32 -0.94
CA ASN A 140 20.06 7.49 -1.56
C ASN A 140 21.20 6.94 -0.67
N GLY A 141 20.99 5.76 -0.08
CA GLY A 141 21.90 5.14 0.90
C GLY A 141 22.11 5.96 2.19
N GLY A 142 21.21 6.88 2.50
CA GLY A 142 21.28 7.76 3.67
C GLY A 142 20.83 7.11 4.99
N THR A 143 20.78 7.92 6.05
CA THR A 143 20.38 7.51 7.41
C THR A 143 19.36 8.48 8.03
N GLN A 144 18.56 9.14 7.18
CA GLN A 144 17.63 10.20 7.56
C GLN A 144 16.57 9.69 8.55
N SER A 145 16.14 8.43 8.40
CA SER A 145 15.16 7.80 9.29
C SER A 145 13.88 8.63 9.43
N LEU A 146 13.34 9.07 8.29
CA LEU A 146 12.15 9.91 8.22
C LEU A 146 10.95 9.15 8.77
N ALA A 147 10.29 9.71 9.78
CA ALA A 147 8.98 9.22 10.23
C ALA A 147 7.91 9.55 9.18
N ALA A 148 6.85 8.74 9.12
CA ALA A 148 5.72 9.01 8.25
C ALA A 148 4.99 10.29 8.67
N ASP A 149 4.60 11.12 7.69
CA ASP A 149 3.81 12.33 7.88
C ASP A 149 2.34 12.03 8.16
N PHE A 150 1.86 10.87 7.68
CA PHE A 150 0.52 10.37 7.92
C PHE A 150 0.55 8.88 8.26
N THR A 151 -0.26 8.50 9.24
CA THR A 151 -0.44 7.10 9.64
C THR A 151 -1.91 6.79 9.81
N TRP A 152 -2.33 5.59 9.42
CA TRP A 152 -3.71 5.12 9.61
C TRP A 152 -3.73 3.65 10.03
N VAL A 153 -4.78 3.28 10.77
CA VAL A 153 -5.03 1.90 11.22
C VAL A 153 -6.45 1.52 10.84
N GLY A 154 -6.61 0.36 10.21
CA GLY A 154 -7.89 -0.23 9.87
C GLY A 154 -7.99 -1.69 10.21
N THR A 155 -9.18 -2.24 9.99
CA THR A 155 -9.42 -3.69 10.10
C THR A 155 -8.88 -4.39 8.86
N GLY A 156 -8.17 -5.50 9.03
CA GLY A 156 -7.83 -6.41 7.94
C GLY A 156 -9.01 -7.29 7.55
N ASP A 157 -8.82 -8.14 6.56
CA ASP A 157 -9.86 -9.07 6.08
C ASP A 157 -9.48 -10.54 6.27
N THR A 158 -8.25 -10.81 6.74
CA THR A 158 -7.75 -12.16 6.96
C THR A 158 -8.02 -12.60 8.40
N GLU A 159 -8.84 -13.65 8.57
CA GLU A 159 -8.92 -14.40 9.82
C GLU A 159 -7.72 -15.35 9.94
N THR A 160 -6.96 -15.25 11.03
CA THR A 160 -5.86 -16.17 11.30
C THR A 160 -6.09 -16.96 12.58
N SER A 161 -5.34 -18.04 12.75
CA SER A 161 -5.27 -18.76 14.04
C SER A 161 -4.72 -17.92 15.19
N PHE A 162 -4.19 -16.72 14.92
CA PHE A 162 -3.58 -15.80 15.88
C PHE A 162 -4.49 -14.63 16.27
N GLY A 163 -5.65 -14.48 15.62
CA GLY A 163 -6.61 -13.40 15.84
C GLY A 163 -6.98 -12.64 14.56
N ASP A 164 -7.78 -11.60 14.76
CA ASP A 164 -8.19 -10.67 13.70
C ASP A 164 -6.99 -9.83 13.24
N SER A 165 -6.84 -9.72 11.93
CA SER A 165 -5.82 -8.87 11.32
C SER A 165 -6.21 -7.38 11.35
N GLN A 166 -5.19 -6.55 11.25
CA GLN A 166 -5.31 -5.11 11.06
C GLN A 166 -4.41 -4.67 9.90
N VAL A 167 -4.79 -3.55 9.28
CA VAL A 167 -3.99 -2.89 8.26
C VAL A 167 -3.40 -1.63 8.87
N LEU A 168 -2.07 -1.51 8.79
CA LEU A 168 -1.35 -0.29 9.12
C LEU A 168 -0.91 0.40 7.83
N LEU A 169 -1.11 1.71 7.75
CA LEU A 169 -0.72 2.54 6.61
C LEU A 169 0.21 3.66 7.09
N TYR A 170 1.28 3.88 6.35
CA TYR A 170 2.28 4.91 6.57
C TYR A 170 2.52 5.67 5.26
N GLN A 171 2.49 6.99 5.31
CA GLN A 171 2.72 7.84 4.14
C GLN A 171 3.78 8.90 4.44
N TRP A 172 4.68 9.12 3.49
CA TRP A 172 5.71 10.16 3.52
C TRP A 172 5.48 11.18 2.40
N ASP A 173 5.63 12.46 2.73
CA ASP A 173 5.76 13.57 1.80
C ASP A 173 7.25 13.79 1.48
N LEU A 174 7.63 13.49 0.24
CA LEU A 174 8.99 13.65 -0.24
C LEU A 174 9.14 14.85 -1.20
N SER A 175 8.10 15.67 -1.38
CA SER A 175 8.08 16.79 -2.33
C SER A 175 9.15 17.87 -2.06
N ALA A 176 9.68 17.91 -0.84
CA ALA A 176 10.77 18.82 -0.45
C ALA A 176 12.17 18.32 -0.84
N TYR A 177 12.30 17.07 -1.28
CA TYR A 177 13.55 16.43 -1.66
C TYR A 177 13.65 16.28 -3.17
N ALA A 178 14.85 16.44 -3.70
CA ALA A 178 15.13 16.26 -5.12
C ALA A 178 16.02 15.03 -5.32
N ASP A 179 15.94 14.44 -6.53
CA ASP A 179 16.85 13.40 -7.00
C ASP A 179 16.92 12.16 -6.10
N ILE A 180 15.76 11.67 -5.62
CA ILE A 180 15.68 10.37 -4.94
C ILE A 180 15.85 9.27 -6.00
N THR A 181 16.92 8.48 -5.90
CA THR A 181 17.27 7.39 -6.82
C THR A 181 16.94 6.01 -6.26
N ASP A 182 16.86 5.89 -4.94
CA ASP A 182 16.56 4.68 -4.19
C ASP A 182 16.04 5.07 -2.80
N TYR A 183 15.24 4.20 -2.19
CA TYR A 183 14.83 4.34 -0.81
C TYR A 183 14.60 3.00 -0.13
N ASP A 184 14.71 3.02 1.19
CA ASP A 184 14.48 1.90 2.10
C ASP A 184 13.49 2.31 3.18
N ILE A 185 12.50 1.45 3.44
CA ILE A 185 11.59 1.54 4.58
C ILE A 185 11.97 0.45 5.57
N VAL A 186 12.41 0.82 6.76
CA VAL A 186 12.80 -0.14 7.81
C VAL A 186 11.80 -0.10 8.96
N TYR A 187 11.38 -1.28 9.42
CA TYR A 187 10.46 -1.41 10.55
C TYR A 187 10.80 -2.64 11.40
N THR A 188 10.32 -2.66 12.65
CA THR A 188 10.50 -3.82 13.54
C THR A 188 9.14 -4.29 14.05
N GLY A 189 8.83 -5.54 13.75
CA GLY A 189 7.69 -6.27 14.27
C GLY A 189 7.90 -6.79 15.68
N GLU A 190 6.85 -6.86 16.48
CA GLU A 190 6.90 -7.48 17.81
C GLU A 190 7.14 -9.00 17.76
N ALA A 191 7.48 -9.58 18.92
CA ALA A 191 7.31 -11.02 19.09
C ALA A 191 5.82 -11.39 18.94
N HIS A 192 5.56 -12.60 18.45
CA HIS A 192 4.24 -13.10 18.04
C HIS A 192 3.56 -12.32 16.89
N LEU A 193 4.29 -11.49 16.14
CA LEU A 193 3.78 -10.86 14.92
C LEU A 193 3.58 -11.88 13.79
N SER A 194 2.45 -11.80 13.11
CA SER A 194 2.18 -12.47 11.82
C SER A 194 1.96 -11.41 10.74
N GLN A 195 2.78 -11.40 9.68
CA GLN A 195 2.68 -10.49 8.54
C GLN A 195 2.06 -11.23 7.34
N ILE A 196 0.91 -10.77 6.89
CA ILE A 196 0.04 -11.49 5.96
C ILE A 196 0.27 -11.03 4.53
N GLY A 197 0.28 -9.72 4.34
CA GLY A 197 0.51 -9.08 3.06
C GLY A 197 1.07 -7.67 3.24
N MET A 198 1.62 -7.13 2.16
CA MET A 198 2.15 -5.77 2.11
C MET A 198 1.87 -5.13 0.76
N GLN A 199 1.80 -3.80 0.76
CA GLN A 199 1.60 -3.00 -0.44
C GLN A 199 2.40 -1.70 -0.34
N LEU A 200 3.07 -1.34 -1.42
CA LEU A 200 3.79 -0.09 -1.60
C LEU A 200 3.18 0.65 -2.79
N ASN A 201 2.84 1.92 -2.60
CA ASN A 201 2.45 2.81 -3.68
C ASN A 201 3.37 4.01 -3.68
N THR A 202 3.87 4.38 -4.86
CA THR A 202 4.69 5.58 -5.05
C THR A 202 4.02 6.52 -6.03
N GLY A 203 4.23 7.82 -5.84
CA GLY A 203 3.61 8.88 -6.63
C GLY A 203 4.58 10.02 -6.90
N ASN A 204 4.49 10.62 -8.09
CA ASN A 204 5.29 11.79 -8.47
C ASN A 204 4.57 13.12 -8.21
N THR A 205 3.47 13.04 -7.47
CA THR A 205 2.70 14.20 -7.03
C THR A 205 2.20 13.90 -5.64
N PHE A 206 2.54 14.76 -4.68
CA PHE A 206 2.04 14.59 -3.33
C PHE A 206 0.54 14.81 -3.22
N SER A 207 -0.14 13.84 -2.61
CA SER A 207 -1.53 13.98 -2.15
C SER A 207 -1.70 13.19 -0.87
N THR A 208 -2.28 13.82 0.14
CA THR A 208 -2.64 13.13 1.38
C THR A 208 -3.70 12.07 1.08
N ILE A 209 -3.51 10.86 1.58
CA ILE A 209 -4.52 9.81 1.40
C ILE A 209 -5.77 10.18 2.19
N ALA A 210 -6.89 10.28 1.46
CA ALA A 210 -8.20 10.41 2.05
C ALA A 210 -8.77 9.02 2.32
N VAL A 211 -8.68 8.53 3.56
CA VAL A 211 -9.38 7.31 3.96
C VAL A 211 -10.79 7.69 4.42
N PRO A 212 -11.87 7.32 3.69
CA PRO A 212 -13.22 7.71 4.08
C PRO A 212 -13.63 7.01 5.37
N GLU A 213 -13.93 7.79 6.42
CA GLU A 213 -14.49 7.21 7.63
C GLU A 213 -15.87 6.60 7.35
N PRO A 214 -16.31 5.55 8.08
CA PRO A 214 -17.64 4.95 7.91
C PRO A 214 -18.80 5.97 7.98
N SER A 215 -18.62 7.02 8.78
CA SER A 215 -19.54 8.16 8.91
C SER A 215 -19.76 8.91 7.58
N THR A 216 -18.75 8.94 6.70
CA THR A 216 -18.79 9.57 5.37
C THR A 216 -19.79 8.87 4.48
N TYR A 217 -19.75 7.54 4.43
CA TYR A 217 -20.73 6.74 3.68
C TYR A 217 -22.14 6.87 4.26
N ALA A 218 -22.27 6.86 5.60
CA ALA A 218 -23.54 7.10 6.26
C ALA A 218 -24.13 8.47 5.91
N ALA A 219 -23.30 9.52 5.82
CA ALA A 219 -23.72 10.86 5.41
C ALA A 219 -24.12 10.92 3.92
N ILE A 220 -23.39 10.24 3.03
CA ILE A 220 -23.73 10.16 1.59
C ILE A 220 -25.05 9.42 1.39
N PHE A 221 -25.21 8.23 1.98
CA PHE A 221 -26.45 7.48 1.85
C PHE A 221 -27.61 8.16 2.57
N GLY A 222 -27.36 8.76 3.74
CA GLY A 222 -28.34 9.55 4.46
C GLY A 222 -28.83 10.76 3.66
N SER A 223 -27.92 11.50 3.03
CA SER A 223 -28.28 12.65 2.18
C SER A 223 -29.02 12.23 0.91
N LEU A 224 -28.63 11.13 0.26
CA LEU A 224 -29.37 10.55 -0.87
C LEU A 224 -30.79 10.11 -0.48
N ALA A 225 -30.95 9.49 0.69
CA ALA A 225 -32.26 9.11 1.22
C ALA A 225 -33.15 10.34 1.44
N LEU A 226 -32.62 11.40 2.07
CA LEU A 226 -33.33 12.65 2.29
C LEU A 226 -33.71 13.35 0.97
N LEU A 227 -32.81 13.36 -0.02
CA LEU A 227 -33.08 13.93 -1.35
C LEU A 227 -34.23 13.19 -2.04
N THR A 228 -34.24 11.87 -1.95
CA THR A 228 -35.28 11.02 -2.53
C THR A 228 -36.65 11.28 -1.90
N VAL A 229 -36.70 11.45 -0.57
CA VAL A 229 -37.92 11.84 0.16
C VAL A 229 -38.39 13.23 -0.25
N ALA A 230 -37.48 14.21 -0.36
CA ALA A 230 -37.82 15.57 -0.76
C ALA A 230 -38.41 15.63 -2.18
N ILE A 231 -37.83 14.90 -3.14
CA ILE A 231 -38.34 14.79 -4.52
C ILE A 231 -39.73 14.14 -4.55
N ARG A 232 -39.95 13.08 -3.76
CA ARG A 232 -41.26 12.43 -3.66
C ARG A 232 -42.33 13.34 -3.06
N ARG A 233 -42.01 14.15 -2.06
CA ARG A 233 -42.95 15.11 -1.47
C ARG A 233 -43.35 16.21 -2.46
N ARG A 234 -42.39 16.72 -3.25
CA ARG A 234 -42.66 17.74 -4.28
C ARG A 234 -43.46 17.24 -5.48
N ARG A 235 -43.49 15.93 -5.74
CA ARG A 235 -44.31 15.33 -6.82
C ARG A 235 -45.75 15.01 -6.39
N LYS A 236 -46.04 15.05 -5.09
CA LYS A 236 -47.37 14.78 -4.52
C LYS A 236 -48.10 16.06 -4.08
N ALA A 237 -47.42 17.20 -4.10
CA ALA A 237 -48.01 18.54 -3.94
C ALA A 237 -48.22 19.15 -5.33
#